data_AF-A0A3Q3E861-F1
#
_entry.id   AF-A0A3Q3E861-F1
#
_cell.length_a   1.000
_cell.length_b   1.000
_cell.length_c   1.000
_cell.angle_alpha   90.00
_cell.angle_beta   90.00
_cell.angle_gamma   90.00
#
_symmetry.space_group_name_H-M   'P 1'
#
loop_
_entity.id
_entity.type
_entity.pdbx_description
1 polymer ?
#
loop_
_entity_poly.entity_id
_entity_poly.type
_entity_poly.pdbx_seq_one_letter_code
_entity_poly.pdbx_strand_id
1 'polypeptide(L)'
;MPLREELLKSIWHAFTALDVDKSGKVSKSQLKVLSHNLCTVMKIPHDPVALEEHFKDDDEGPVSNQGYMPYLNKFILDKVTDNFDRQDFNKMCWTLCFRKNLGQSQLFISNDDAFKIWCIFNFVSEDRYPLSIVTEEIEYFLRKLTEAMGGSWVEERFEDYKMQLISKEQSLNAWEFIKLMGSGQFSKGMDRQTLSMGINEVYHELILDVLKQGYMMKKGHKRKNWTERWFLLKPNAISYYVGEDLAEKKGDILLDGNCCVEPLQDKEGKKCLFIIKSSYKSFEISVSDKKKKQEWIQAIQTCVNLLRQGRSALHHEARQKRRDMRLKQQAEQEELELRMRELQTANEAKQQELENMRKALEDAASSAAEEERRRLQTQTELQDRYKVDLEREKMVRQQMEEQVAQKSTELEQYLQRVREMEDMYSQLEDALEEERRARQDEEAVRRLQAQLLEEEAAKRVELEQIHLKQQRAISETEAEKQELEKERLAKESALQAAMKQLEQLEQERQGALEQYQTVIKKLTDATNNTKTWKHKVAEHEGMLRLIQPGSKGRQIITNWGPAAFSDGELSLREKKWQELKNQENQAQ
;
A
#
# COMPACT_ATOMS: atom_id res chain seq x y z
N MET A 1 -62.29 -41.11 -15.81
CA MET A 1 -61.74 -39.83 -15.34
C MET A 1 -62.75 -38.70 -15.54
N PRO A 2 -62.79 -37.91 -16.63
CA PRO A 2 -63.50 -36.62 -16.65
C PRO A 2 -64.99 -36.70 -16.28
N LEU A 3 -65.75 -37.65 -16.85
CA LEU A 3 -67.17 -37.84 -16.53
C LEU A 3 -67.42 -38.04 -15.02
N ARG A 4 -66.53 -38.74 -14.30
CA ARG A 4 -66.67 -38.99 -12.86
C ARG A 4 -66.46 -37.71 -12.04
N GLU A 5 -65.49 -36.88 -12.43
CA GLU A 5 -65.21 -35.58 -11.80
C GLU A 5 -66.36 -34.59 -12.05
N GLU A 6 -66.87 -34.52 -13.29
CA GLU A 6 -67.99 -33.64 -13.67
C GLU A 6 -69.29 -33.98 -12.92
N LEU A 7 -69.66 -35.26 -12.84
CA LEU A 7 -70.84 -35.71 -12.09
C LEU A 7 -70.68 -35.45 -10.58
N LEU A 8 -69.47 -35.65 -10.05
CA LEU A 8 -69.17 -35.47 -8.62
C LEU A 8 -69.45 -34.03 -8.15
N LYS A 9 -69.26 -33.01 -8.99
CA LYS A 9 -69.57 -31.61 -8.65
C LYS A 9 -71.05 -31.36 -8.38
N SER A 10 -71.91 -31.84 -9.28
CA SER A 10 -73.37 -31.76 -9.11
C SER A 10 -73.84 -32.54 -7.88
N ILE A 11 -73.17 -33.65 -7.55
CA ILE A 11 -73.46 -34.45 -6.35
C ILE A 11 -72.95 -33.77 -5.07
N TRP A 12 -71.79 -33.10 -5.10
CA TRP A 12 -71.31 -32.29 -3.96
C TRP A 12 -72.32 -31.22 -3.59
N HIS A 13 -72.83 -30.45 -4.56
CA HIS A 13 -73.91 -29.49 -4.29
C HIS A 13 -75.14 -30.15 -3.67
N ALA A 14 -75.58 -31.30 -4.19
CA ALA A 14 -76.71 -32.04 -3.64
C ALA A 14 -76.47 -32.54 -2.20
N PHE A 15 -75.25 -32.99 -1.88
CA PHE A 15 -74.84 -33.38 -0.53
C PHE A 15 -74.81 -32.19 0.43
N THR A 16 -74.18 -31.07 0.04
CA THR A 16 -74.16 -29.82 0.83
C THR A 16 -75.57 -29.28 1.07
N ALA A 17 -76.49 -29.49 0.13
CA ALA A 17 -77.89 -29.12 0.30
C ALA A 17 -78.67 -30.05 1.25
N LEU A 18 -78.16 -31.25 1.58
CA LEU A 18 -78.76 -32.15 2.56
C LEU A 18 -78.17 -31.97 3.98
N ASP A 19 -76.93 -31.51 4.10
CA ASP A 19 -76.29 -31.09 5.37
C ASP A 19 -76.88 -29.75 5.85
N VAL A 20 -78.06 -29.83 6.49
CA VAL A 20 -78.82 -28.67 6.99
C VAL A 20 -78.02 -27.86 8.01
N ASP A 21 -77.26 -28.56 8.86
CA ASP A 21 -76.56 -27.97 10.01
C ASP A 21 -75.15 -27.46 9.66
N LYS A 22 -74.71 -27.62 8.39
CA LYS A 22 -73.33 -27.37 7.91
C LYS A 22 -72.27 -28.13 8.72
N SER A 23 -72.66 -29.31 9.21
CA SER A 23 -71.91 -30.19 10.09
C SER A 23 -70.89 -31.09 9.38
N GLY A 24 -70.92 -31.11 8.04
CA GLY A 24 -70.25 -32.10 7.21
C GLY A 24 -70.93 -33.47 7.18
N LYS A 25 -72.10 -33.62 7.83
CA LYS A 25 -72.80 -34.89 8.04
C LYS A 25 -74.25 -34.84 7.52
N VAL A 26 -74.74 -35.95 6.97
CA VAL A 26 -76.09 -36.09 6.39
C VAL A 26 -76.75 -37.35 6.93
N SER A 27 -78.08 -37.33 7.14
CA SER A 27 -78.79 -38.50 7.66
C SER A 27 -78.77 -39.69 6.68
N LYS A 28 -78.61 -40.90 7.24
CA LYS A 28 -78.55 -42.19 6.52
C LYS A 28 -79.77 -42.38 5.58
N SER A 29 -80.96 -41.92 5.99
CA SER A 29 -82.18 -41.96 5.18
C SER A 29 -82.16 -41.01 3.98
N GLN A 30 -81.68 -39.77 4.14
CA GLN A 30 -81.50 -38.83 3.03
C GLN A 30 -80.47 -39.34 2.01
N LEU A 31 -79.37 -39.96 2.48
CA LEU A 31 -78.37 -40.56 1.60
C LEU A 31 -78.90 -41.81 0.86
N LYS A 32 -79.79 -42.62 1.47
CA LYS A 32 -80.52 -43.68 0.76
C LYS A 32 -81.36 -43.11 -0.39
N VAL A 33 -82.16 -42.07 -0.13
CA VAL A 33 -82.98 -41.42 -1.18
C VAL A 33 -82.13 -40.79 -2.28
N LEU A 34 -81.05 -40.09 -1.94
CA LEU A 34 -80.12 -39.52 -2.92
C LEU A 34 -79.47 -40.62 -3.77
N SER A 35 -78.98 -41.70 -3.15
CA SER A 35 -78.35 -42.83 -3.84
C SER A 35 -79.30 -43.54 -4.79
N HIS A 36 -80.55 -43.77 -4.36
CA HIS A 36 -81.60 -44.36 -5.19
C HIS A 36 -81.92 -43.49 -6.41
N ASN A 37 -82.10 -42.18 -6.20
CA ASN A 37 -82.40 -41.24 -7.29
C ASN A 37 -81.22 -41.11 -8.27
N LEU A 38 -79.98 -41.09 -7.78
CA LEU A 38 -78.77 -41.14 -8.60
C LEU A 38 -78.71 -42.41 -9.46
N CYS A 39 -78.93 -43.60 -8.87
CA CYS A 39 -78.96 -44.86 -9.61
C CYS A 39 -80.07 -44.85 -10.68
N THR A 40 -81.27 -44.37 -10.32
CA THR A 40 -82.43 -44.31 -11.21
C THR A 40 -82.16 -43.43 -12.44
N VAL A 41 -81.67 -42.20 -12.24
CA VAL A 41 -81.43 -41.26 -13.35
C VAL A 41 -80.25 -41.71 -14.22
N MET A 42 -79.18 -42.26 -13.62
CA MET A 42 -78.03 -42.80 -14.36
C MET A 42 -78.26 -44.22 -14.92
N LYS A 43 -79.46 -44.79 -14.76
CA LYS A 43 -79.87 -46.14 -15.21
C LYS A 43 -78.98 -47.28 -14.67
N ILE A 44 -78.41 -47.10 -13.49
CA ILE A 44 -77.56 -48.09 -12.82
C ILE A 44 -78.45 -49.06 -12.03
N PRO A 45 -78.22 -50.38 -12.09
CA PRO A 45 -78.91 -51.34 -11.22
C PRO A 45 -78.70 -50.98 -9.74
N HIS A 46 -79.78 -50.57 -9.07
CA HIS A 46 -79.73 -50.19 -7.67
C HIS A 46 -79.67 -51.45 -6.79
N ASP A 47 -78.60 -51.56 -6.02
CA ASP A 47 -78.42 -52.60 -5.00
C ASP A 47 -78.64 -51.95 -3.61
N PRO A 48 -79.84 -52.08 -3.02
CA PRO A 48 -80.11 -51.51 -1.71
C PRO A 48 -79.37 -52.24 -0.59
N VAL A 49 -79.02 -53.53 -0.80
CA VAL A 49 -78.30 -54.34 0.20
C VAL A 49 -76.88 -53.85 0.32
N ALA A 50 -76.17 -53.63 -0.79
CA ALA A 50 -74.80 -53.11 -0.77
C ALA A 50 -74.65 -51.74 -0.07
N LEU A 51 -75.68 -50.89 -0.14
CA LEU A 51 -75.74 -49.62 0.57
C LEU A 51 -75.97 -49.82 2.09
N GLU A 52 -76.77 -50.81 2.47
CA GLU A 52 -76.94 -51.16 3.89
C GLU A 52 -75.70 -51.83 4.47
N GLU A 53 -75.02 -52.70 3.71
CA GLU A 53 -73.77 -53.33 4.15
C GLU A 53 -72.61 -52.34 4.29
N HIS A 54 -72.48 -51.36 3.38
CA HIS A 54 -71.46 -50.31 3.50
C HIS A 54 -71.64 -49.42 4.75
N PHE A 55 -72.84 -49.41 5.35
CA PHE A 55 -73.13 -48.68 6.58
C PHE A 55 -73.67 -49.60 7.69
N LYS A 56 -73.30 -50.89 7.71
CA LYS A 56 -73.70 -51.82 8.79
C LYS A 56 -73.07 -51.46 10.14
N ASP A 57 -71.83 -50.96 10.12
CA ASP A 57 -71.09 -50.61 11.34
C ASP A 57 -71.33 -49.16 11.79
N ASP A 58 -71.78 -48.28 10.87
CA ASP A 58 -72.16 -46.88 11.11
C ASP A 58 -73.66 -46.75 11.45
N ASP A 59 -74.12 -47.32 12.57
CA ASP A 59 -75.50 -47.16 13.06
C ASP A 59 -75.69 -45.98 14.03
N GLU A 60 -74.61 -45.39 14.57
CA GLU A 60 -74.68 -44.18 15.42
C GLU A 60 -74.56 -42.86 14.63
N GLY A 61 -75.68 -42.44 14.02
CA GLY A 61 -75.91 -41.03 13.66
C GLY A 61 -75.72 -40.64 12.19
N PRO A 62 -75.51 -39.34 11.89
CA PRO A 62 -75.43 -38.84 10.51
C PRO A 62 -74.02 -39.06 9.92
N VAL A 63 -73.99 -39.52 8.67
CA VAL A 63 -72.79 -39.97 7.94
C VAL A 63 -72.03 -38.78 7.38
N SER A 64 -70.72 -38.74 7.56
CA SER A 64 -69.85 -37.68 7.06
C SER A 64 -69.64 -37.76 5.53
N ASN A 65 -69.19 -36.66 4.92
CA ASN A 65 -68.74 -36.70 3.52
C ASN A 65 -67.64 -37.76 3.28
N GLN A 66 -66.72 -37.95 4.23
CA GLN A 66 -65.67 -38.97 4.18
C GLN A 66 -66.22 -40.41 4.18
N GLY A 67 -67.34 -40.68 4.85
CA GLY A 67 -68.02 -42.00 4.82
C GLY A 67 -68.83 -42.24 3.55
N TYR A 68 -69.48 -41.21 3.00
CA TYR A 68 -70.30 -41.35 1.80
C TYR A 68 -69.50 -41.40 0.48
N MET A 69 -68.34 -40.73 0.40
CA MET A 69 -67.54 -40.69 -0.83
C MET A 69 -67.01 -42.08 -1.28
N PRO A 70 -66.50 -42.97 -0.40
CA PRO A 70 -66.10 -44.33 -0.80
C PRO A 70 -67.25 -45.13 -1.44
N TYR A 71 -68.45 -45.10 -0.82
CA TYR A 71 -69.64 -45.73 -1.37
C TYR A 71 -70.00 -45.13 -2.74
N LEU A 72 -70.12 -43.81 -2.82
CA LEU A 72 -70.50 -43.08 -4.03
C LEU A 72 -69.56 -43.40 -5.21
N ASN A 73 -68.25 -43.45 -4.95
CA ASN A 73 -67.27 -43.81 -5.97
C ASN A 73 -67.46 -45.28 -6.41
N LYS A 74 -67.36 -46.24 -5.48
CA LYS A 74 -67.30 -47.68 -5.76
C LYS A 74 -68.60 -48.29 -6.30
N PHE A 75 -69.76 -47.81 -5.85
CA PHE A 75 -71.05 -48.43 -6.16
C PHE A 75 -71.89 -47.65 -7.18
N ILE A 76 -71.65 -46.34 -7.33
CA ILE A 76 -72.37 -45.49 -8.29
C ILE A 76 -71.43 -45.05 -9.41
N LEU A 77 -70.44 -44.19 -9.13
CA LEU A 77 -69.63 -43.52 -10.17
C LEU A 77 -68.81 -44.50 -11.02
N ASP A 78 -68.24 -45.55 -10.42
CA ASP A 78 -67.48 -46.59 -11.13
C ASP A 78 -68.37 -47.57 -11.93
N LYS A 79 -69.70 -47.48 -11.77
CA LYS A 79 -70.70 -48.21 -12.57
C LYS A 79 -71.41 -47.32 -13.62
N VAL A 80 -71.07 -46.03 -13.72
CA VAL A 80 -71.67 -45.13 -14.72
C VAL A 80 -71.26 -45.52 -16.13
N THR A 81 -72.22 -45.53 -17.05
CA THR A 81 -72.00 -45.56 -18.50
C THR A 81 -72.71 -44.36 -19.13
N ASP A 82 -72.26 -43.86 -20.28
CA ASP A 82 -72.76 -42.62 -20.91
C ASP A 82 -74.12 -42.81 -21.63
N ASN A 83 -75.05 -43.54 -21.00
CA ASN A 83 -76.36 -43.96 -21.51
C ASN A 83 -77.53 -43.28 -20.78
N PHE A 84 -77.28 -42.17 -20.08
CA PHE A 84 -78.29 -41.37 -19.36
C PHE A 84 -78.31 -39.93 -19.86
N ASP A 85 -79.39 -39.20 -19.56
CA ASP A 85 -79.45 -37.78 -19.90
C ASP A 85 -78.76 -36.95 -18.81
N ARG A 86 -77.65 -36.30 -19.18
CA ARG A 86 -76.87 -35.43 -18.28
C ARG A 86 -77.67 -34.19 -17.85
N GLN A 87 -78.65 -33.73 -18.63
CA GLN A 87 -79.54 -32.65 -18.21
C GLN A 87 -80.46 -33.10 -17.08
N ASP A 88 -81.07 -34.28 -17.17
CA ASP A 88 -82.02 -34.75 -16.15
C ASP A 88 -81.31 -35.10 -14.84
N PHE A 89 -80.08 -35.61 -14.92
CA PHE A 89 -79.17 -35.71 -13.79
C PHE A 89 -78.91 -34.34 -13.13
N ASN A 90 -78.53 -33.33 -13.93
CA ASN A 90 -78.27 -31.99 -13.41
C ASN A 90 -79.54 -31.32 -12.86
N LYS A 91 -80.71 -31.51 -13.47
CA LYS A 91 -82.02 -31.04 -12.97
C LYS A 91 -82.34 -31.68 -11.62
N MET A 92 -82.11 -32.98 -11.46
CA MET A 92 -82.31 -33.69 -10.19
C MET A 92 -81.45 -33.06 -9.08
N CYS A 93 -80.14 -32.94 -9.29
CA CYS A 93 -79.24 -32.25 -8.36
C CYS A 93 -79.69 -30.80 -8.08
N TRP A 94 -80.03 -30.02 -9.11
CA TRP A 94 -80.50 -28.64 -8.97
C TRP A 94 -81.74 -28.50 -8.08
N THR A 95 -82.75 -29.38 -8.24
CA THR A 95 -83.99 -29.31 -7.45
C THR A 95 -83.78 -29.49 -5.95
N LEU A 96 -82.76 -30.26 -5.55
CA LEU A 96 -82.35 -30.41 -4.14
C LEU A 96 -81.65 -29.15 -3.62
N CYS A 97 -80.89 -28.46 -4.47
CA CYS A 97 -80.00 -27.36 -4.07
C CYS A 97 -80.65 -25.98 -4.08
N PHE A 98 -81.32 -25.61 -5.17
CA PHE A 98 -81.67 -24.20 -5.42
C PHE A 98 -82.59 -23.63 -4.35
N ARG A 99 -83.55 -24.44 -3.86
CA ARG A 99 -84.59 -24.03 -2.90
C ARG A 99 -84.01 -23.52 -1.57
N LYS A 100 -82.83 -24.02 -1.17
CA LYS A 100 -82.18 -23.63 0.09
C LYS A 100 -81.24 -22.42 -0.06
N ASN A 101 -80.65 -22.22 -1.25
CA ASN A 101 -79.53 -21.29 -1.43
C ASN A 101 -79.89 -20.00 -2.22
N LEU A 102 -80.96 -20.01 -3.00
CA LEU A 102 -81.45 -18.86 -3.80
C LEU A 102 -82.72 -18.22 -3.23
N GLY A 103 -82.95 -18.34 -1.92
CA GLY A 103 -84.18 -17.89 -1.24
C GLY A 103 -84.56 -16.43 -1.55
N GLN A 104 -85.79 -16.26 -2.09
CA GLN A 104 -86.51 -14.99 -2.35
C GLN A 104 -85.72 -13.82 -2.97
N SER A 105 -84.56 -14.08 -3.55
CA SER A 105 -83.72 -13.06 -4.19
C SER A 105 -84.37 -12.63 -5.51
N GLN A 106 -84.79 -11.37 -5.64
CA GLN A 106 -85.40 -10.84 -6.87
C GLN A 106 -84.31 -10.57 -7.94
N LEU A 107 -83.71 -11.64 -8.45
CA LEU A 107 -82.71 -11.60 -9.50
C LEU A 107 -83.35 -11.24 -10.85
N PHE A 108 -82.57 -10.61 -11.73
CA PHE A 108 -83.02 -10.24 -13.08
C PHE A 108 -83.20 -11.46 -14.01
N ILE A 109 -82.59 -12.59 -13.69
CA ILE A 109 -82.64 -13.86 -14.44
C ILE A 109 -83.85 -14.74 -14.05
N SER A 110 -84.18 -15.78 -14.82
CA SER A 110 -85.18 -16.80 -14.45
C SER A 110 -84.57 -17.97 -13.67
N ASN A 111 -85.40 -18.92 -13.20
CA ASN A 111 -84.90 -20.15 -12.57
C ASN A 111 -84.15 -21.05 -13.57
N ASP A 112 -84.61 -21.08 -14.83
CA ASP A 112 -83.97 -21.83 -15.93
C ASP A 112 -82.62 -21.20 -16.31
N ASP A 113 -82.54 -19.87 -16.38
CA ASP A 113 -81.27 -19.16 -16.55
C ASP A 113 -80.30 -19.44 -15.38
N ALA A 114 -80.81 -19.43 -14.14
CA ALA A 114 -80.00 -19.75 -12.96
C ALA A 114 -79.51 -21.21 -12.95
N PHE A 115 -80.32 -22.16 -13.44
CA PHE A 115 -79.93 -23.54 -13.66
C PHE A 115 -78.83 -23.68 -14.73
N LYS A 116 -78.95 -22.94 -15.85
CA LYS A 116 -77.92 -22.88 -16.89
C LYS A 116 -76.60 -22.31 -16.36
N ILE A 117 -76.66 -21.18 -15.65
CA ILE A 117 -75.49 -20.57 -14.99
C ILE A 117 -74.87 -21.54 -13.97
N TRP A 118 -75.67 -22.29 -13.21
CA TRP A 118 -75.17 -23.31 -12.28
C TRP A 118 -74.46 -24.47 -13.00
N CYS A 119 -74.99 -24.96 -14.12
CA CYS A 119 -74.31 -25.96 -14.94
C CYS A 119 -72.98 -25.43 -15.51
N ILE A 120 -72.96 -24.17 -15.96
CA ILE A 120 -71.74 -23.48 -16.43
C ILE A 120 -70.74 -23.33 -15.28
N PHE A 121 -71.19 -22.97 -14.07
CA PHE A 121 -70.32 -22.97 -12.88
C PHE A 121 -69.72 -24.36 -12.62
N ASN A 122 -70.50 -25.45 -12.68
CA ASN A 122 -69.96 -26.80 -12.49
C ASN A 122 -68.90 -27.14 -13.56
N PHE A 123 -69.17 -26.81 -14.83
CA PHE A 123 -68.21 -27.02 -15.91
C PHE A 123 -66.95 -26.16 -15.76
N VAL A 124 -67.06 -24.91 -15.31
CA VAL A 124 -65.96 -23.93 -15.32
C VAL A 124 -65.13 -23.94 -14.03
N SER A 125 -65.76 -24.16 -12.86
CA SER A 125 -65.14 -24.18 -11.52
C SER A 125 -63.92 -25.11 -11.41
N GLU A 126 -63.12 -24.94 -10.36
CA GLU A 126 -62.05 -25.88 -10.06
C GLU A 126 -62.61 -27.21 -9.48
N ASP A 127 -61.79 -28.28 -9.50
CA ASP A 127 -62.27 -29.64 -9.15
C ASP A 127 -61.99 -30.02 -7.68
N ARG A 128 -61.64 -29.03 -6.84
CA ARG A 128 -61.50 -29.18 -5.39
C ARG A 128 -62.80 -28.75 -4.70
N TYR A 129 -63.18 -29.45 -3.63
CA TYR A 129 -64.28 -29.05 -2.75
C TYR A 129 -63.73 -28.24 -1.55
N PRO A 130 -64.38 -27.15 -1.10
CA PRO A 130 -65.61 -26.55 -1.63
C PRO A 130 -65.41 -25.94 -3.02
N LEU A 131 -66.41 -26.08 -3.90
CA LEU A 131 -66.33 -25.61 -5.27
C LEU A 131 -66.33 -24.08 -5.35
N SER A 132 -65.32 -23.53 -6.00
CA SER A 132 -65.21 -22.11 -6.35
C SER A 132 -64.75 -21.90 -7.80
N ILE A 133 -64.95 -20.68 -8.29
CA ILE A 133 -64.49 -20.21 -9.61
C ILE A 133 -63.42 -19.12 -9.43
N VAL A 134 -62.36 -19.17 -10.25
CA VAL A 134 -61.23 -18.24 -10.23
C VAL A 134 -61.53 -17.03 -11.13
N THR A 135 -60.89 -15.90 -10.87
CA THR A 135 -61.10 -14.61 -11.56
C THR A 135 -61.01 -14.70 -13.08
N GLU A 136 -60.06 -15.43 -13.64
CA GLU A 136 -59.83 -15.54 -15.09
C GLU A 136 -60.94 -16.35 -15.78
N GLU A 137 -61.57 -17.26 -15.04
CA GLU A 137 -62.68 -18.07 -15.52
C GLU A 137 -64.03 -17.34 -15.38
N ILE A 138 -64.17 -16.45 -14.37
CA ILE A 138 -65.26 -15.47 -14.33
C ILE A 138 -65.14 -14.53 -15.54
N GLU A 139 -63.93 -14.03 -15.84
CA GLU A 139 -63.69 -13.17 -17.00
C GLU A 139 -64.03 -13.89 -18.31
N TYR A 140 -63.53 -15.11 -18.49
CA TYR A 140 -63.83 -15.94 -19.67
C TYR A 140 -65.33 -16.08 -19.91
N PHE A 141 -66.11 -16.38 -18.86
CA PHE A 141 -67.56 -16.47 -18.96
C PHE A 141 -68.23 -15.12 -19.25
N LEU A 142 -67.83 -14.04 -18.58
CA LEU A 142 -68.40 -12.70 -18.79
C LEU A 142 -68.10 -12.17 -20.20
N ARG A 143 -66.89 -12.39 -20.72
CA ARG A 143 -66.50 -12.04 -22.09
C ARG A 143 -67.33 -12.83 -23.09
N LYS A 144 -67.46 -14.15 -22.91
CA LYS A 144 -68.32 -15.03 -23.72
C LYS A 144 -69.79 -14.64 -23.72
N LEU A 145 -70.35 -14.30 -22.55
CA LEU A 145 -71.72 -13.84 -22.44
C LEU A 145 -71.92 -12.49 -23.13
N THR A 146 -70.95 -11.58 -23.01
CA THR A 146 -70.97 -10.27 -23.70
C THR A 146 -70.96 -10.44 -25.22
N GLU A 147 -70.13 -11.35 -25.73
CA GLU A 147 -70.07 -11.71 -27.15
C GLU A 147 -71.40 -12.31 -27.64
N ALA A 148 -72.00 -13.24 -26.90
CA ALA A 148 -73.28 -13.86 -27.25
C ALA A 148 -74.46 -12.87 -27.21
N MET A 149 -74.44 -11.89 -26.31
CA MET A 149 -75.40 -10.78 -26.29
C MET A 149 -75.13 -9.73 -27.40
N GLY A 150 -74.08 -9.89 -28.21
CA GLY A 150 -73.71 -8.94 -29.27
C GLY A 150 -73.09 -7.62 -28.78
N GLY A 151 -72.65 -7.57 -27.52
CA GLY A 151 -72.01 -6.42 -26.91
C GLY A 151 -70.49 -6.37 -27.11
N SER A 152 -69.89 -5.21 -26.86
CA SER A 152 -68.44 -5.05 -26.77
C SER A 152 -67.95 -5.28 -25.34
N TRP A 153 -66.91 -6.10 -25.16
CA TRP A 153 -66.24 -6.25 -23.86
C TRP A 153 -65.63 -4.91 -23.39
N VAL A 154 -65.74 -4.62 -22.09
CA VAL A 154 -65.18 -3.41 -21.46
C VAL A 154 -64.30 -3.83 -20.29
N GLU A 155 -63.00 -3.91 -20.56
CA GLU A 155 -62.00 -4.54 -19.69
C GLU A 155 -61.83 -3.81 -18.34
N GLU A 156 -61.85 -2.48 -18.35
CA GLU A 156 -61.76 -1.61 -17.15
C GLU A 156 -62.79 -2.00 -16.06
N ARG A 157 -64.05 -2.23 -16.46
CA ARG A 157 -65.15 -2.59 -15.55
C ARG A 157 -64.95 -3.94 -14.88
N PHE A 158 -64.19 -4.84 -15.51
CA PHE A 158 -63.86 -6.11 -14.92
C PHE A 158 -62.62 -6.00 -14.03
N GLU A 159 -61.60 -5.22 -14.41
CA GLU A 159 -60.41 -5.04 -13.59
C GLU A 159 -60.73 -4.35 -12.25
N ASP A 160 -61.61 -3.33 -12.25
CA ASP A 160 -62.18 -2.72 -11.03
C ASP A 160 -62.81 -3.77 -10.09
N TYR A 161 -63.53 -4.73 -10.66
CA TYR A 161 -64.22 -5.79 -9.91
C TYR A 161 -63.25 -6.89 -9.43
N LYS A 162 -62.27 -7.25 -10.26
CA LYS A 162 -61.19 -8.19 -9.96
C LYS A 162 -60.32 -7.68 -8.81
N MET A 163 -59.98 -6.38 -8.78
CA MET A 163 -59.30 -5.76 -7.64
C MET A 163 -60.13 -5.82 -6.35
N GLN A 164 -61.47 -5.68 -6.44
CA GLN A 164 -62.37 -5.85 -5.30
C GLN A 164 -62.54 -7.30 -4.83
N LEU A 165 -62.27 -8.31 -5.67
CA LEU A 165 -62.23 -9.72 -5.29
C LEU A 165 -60.88 -10.09 -4.67
N ILE A 166 -59.77 -9.69 -5.31
CA ILE A 166 -58.40 -9.94 -4.85
C ILE A 166 -58.17 -9.34 -3.46
N SER A 167 -58.58 -8.09 -3.24
CA SER A 167 -58.47 -7.41 -1.93
C SER A 167 -59.32 -8.03 -0.80
N LYS A 168 -60.15 -9.03 -1.10
CA LYS A 168 -60.95 -9.79 -0.13
C LYS A 168 -60.60 -11.28 -0.08
N GLU A 169 -59.64 -11.73 -0.89
CA GLU A 169 -59.29 -13.14 -1.11
C GLU A 169 -60.51 -14.01 -1.53
N GLN A 170 -61.53 -13.39 -2.17
CA GLN A 170 -62.82 -14.03 -2.41
C GLN A 170 -62.90 -14.76 -3.76
N SER A 171 -62.65 -16.08 -3.73
CA SER A 171 -63.11 -16.98 -4.80
C SER A 171 -64.63 -17.19 -4.69
N LEU A 172 -65.40 -16.90 -5.73
CA LEU A 172 -66.86 -16.99 -5.68
C LEU A 172 -67.34 -18.45 -5.63
N ASN A 173 -68.35 -18.72 -4.80
CA ASN A 173 -69.12 -19.97 -4.89
C ASN A 173 -70.26 -19.86 -5.93
N ALA A 174 -70.89 -20.99 -6.24
CA ALA A 174 -71.97 -21.09 -7.23
C ALA A 174 -73.11 -20.07 -7.02
N TRP A 175 -73.46 -19.79 -5.77
CA TRP A 175 -74.61 -18.95 -5.42
C TRP A 175 -74.27 -17.46 -5.49
N GLU A 176 -73.03 -17.08 -5.13
CA GLU A 176 -72.49 -15.74 -5.38
C GLU A 176 -72.35 -15.47 -6.88
N PHE A 177 -71.86 -16.44 -7.66
CA PHE A 177 -71.76 -16.33 -9.11
C PHE A 177 -73.14 -16.14 -9.77
N ILE A 178 -74.15 -16.93 -9.39
CA ILE A 178 -75.54 -16.75 -9.86
C ILE A 178 -76.11 -15.38 -9.42
N LYS A 179 -75.79 -14.90 -8.22
CA LYS A 179 -76.19 -13.56 -7.75
C LYS A 179 -75.48 -12.44 -8.51
N LEU A 180 -74.19 -12.59 -8.85
CA LEU A 180 -73.44 -11.63 -9.66
C LEU A 180 -74.10 -11.47 -11.03
N MET A 181 -74.43 -12.58 -11.69
CA MET A 181 -75.13 -12.54 -12.97
C MET A 181 -76.56 -12.00 -12.85
N GLY A 182 -77.27 -12.42 -11.80
CA GLY A 182 -78.62 -11.95 -11.50
C GLY A 182 -78.73 -10.50 -11.02
N SER A 183 -77.62 -9.84 -10.67
CA SER A 183 -77.57 -8.44 -10.23
C SER A 183 -77.73 -7.43 -11.37
N GLY A 184 -77.46 -7.84 -12.61
CA GLY A 184 -77.43 -6.97 -13.78
C GLY A 184 -76.20 -6.04 -13.89
N GLN A 185 -75.20 -6.16 -13.00
CA GLN A 185 -73.99 -5.33 -13.01
C GLN A 185 -73.29 -5.31 -14.38
N PHE A 186 -73.10 -6.48 -14.99
CA PHE A 186 -72.45 -6.64 -16.30
C PHE A 186 -73.42 -6.57 -17.49
N SER A 187 -74.74 -6.68 -17.27
CA SER A 187 -75.77 -6.56 -18.32
C SER A 187 -76.49 -5.19 -18.31
N LYS A 188 -75.89 -4.17 -17.68
CA LYS A 188 -76.51 -2.86 -17.47
C LYS A 188 -76.77 -2.15 -18.79
N GLY A 189 -78.05 -2.06 -19.18
CA GLY A 189 -78.52 -1.51 -20.45
C GLY A 189 -79.08 -2.55 -21.42
N MET A 190 -79.01 -3.84 -21.07
CA MET A 190 -79.62 -4.93 -21.83
C MET A 190 -80.92 -5.39 -21.15
N ASP A 191 -81.88 -5.87 -21.94
CA ASP A 191 -83.13 -6.39 -21.42
C ASP A 191 -83.00 -7.86 -20.97
N ARG A 192 -84.05 -8.36 -20.32
CA ARG A 192 -84.08 -9.71 -19.75
C ARG A 192 -84.08 -10.83 -20.80
N GLN A 193 -84.68 -10.60 -21.97
CA GLN A 193 -84.72 -11.58 -23.05
C GLN A 193 -83.34 -11.72 -23.70
N THR A 194 -82.67 -10.61 -24.02
CA THR A 194 -81.30 -10.64 -24.55
C THR A 194 -80.32 -11.32 -23.58
N LEU A 195 -80.42 -11.06 -22.27
CA LEU A 195 -79.60 -11.76 -21.26
C LEU A 195 -79.89 -13.27 -21.23
N SER A 196 -81.17 -13.67 -21.24
CA SER A 196 -81.56 -15.09 -21.26
C SER A 196 -81.10 -15.80 -22.55
N MET A 197 -81.18 -15.13 -23.70
CA MET A 197 -80.65 -15.64 -24.98
C MET A 197 -79.13 -15.85 -24.93
N GLY A 198 -78.37 -14.87 -24.41
CA GLY A 198 -76.92 -15.01 -24.25
C GLY A 198 -76.53 -16.13 -23.28
N ILE A 199 -77.24 -16.26 -22.14
CA ILE A 199 -77.04 -17.38 -21.21
C ILE A 199 -77.36 -18.72 -21.89
N ASN A 200 -78.41 -18.77 -22.70
CA ASN A 200 -78.80 -19.96 -23.45
C ASN A 200 -77.75 -20.35 -24.50
N GLU A 201 -77.22 -19.40 -25.26
CA GLU A 201 -76.18 -19.66 -26.26
C GLU A 201 -74.88 -20.16 -25.62
N VAL A 202 -74.40 -19.51 -24.55
CA VAL A 202 -73.19 -19.98 -23.82
C VAL A 202 -73.42 -21.34 -23.14
N TYR A 203 -74.63 -21.63 -22.68
CA TYR A 203 -75.00 -22.96 -22.18
C TYR A 203 -75.00 -24.02 -23.29
N HIS A 204 -75.53 -23.70 -24.47
CA HIS A 204 -75.49 -24.58 -25.64
C HIS A 204 -74.04 -24.85 -26.10
N GLU A 205 -73.19 -23.83 -26.14
CA GLU A 205 -71.75 -23.96 -26.46
C GLU A 205 -71.03 -24.84 -25.43
N LEU A 206 -71.04 -24.46 -24.15
CA LEU A 206 -70.16 -25.03 -23.13
C LEU A 206 -70.67 -26.32 -22.46
N ILE A 207 -71.98 -26.55 -22.40
CA ILE A 207 -72.58 -27.70 -21.67
C ILE A 207 -73.19 -28.74 -22.60
N LEU A 208 -73.61 -28.32 -23.80
CA LEU A 208 -74.26 -29.21 -24.78
C LEU A 208 -73.41 -29.42 -26.04
N ASP A 209 -72.15 -28.97 -26.06
CA ASP A 209 -71.21 -29.05 -27.17
C ASP A 209 -71.81 -28.60 -28.53
N VAL A 210 -72.62 -27.55 -28.54
CA VAL A 210 -73.19 -26.99 -29.77
C VAL A 210 -72.18 -26.02 -30.39
N LEU A 211 -71.38 -26.54 -31.30
CA LEU A 211 -70.29 -25.80 -31.96
C LEU A 211 -70.77 -24.81 -33.02
N LYS A 212 -71.98 -25.02 -33.56
CA LYS A 212 -72.71 -24.04 -34.39
C LYS A 212 -74.20 -24.39 -34.47
N GLN A 213 -75.05 -23.36 -34.52
CA GLN A 213 -76.49 -23.52 -34.71
C GLN A 213 -77.07 -22.52 -35.72
N GLY A 214 -78.28 -22.78 -36.21
CA GLY A 214 -79.00 -21.89 -37.13
C GLY A 214 -79.92 -22.59 -38.14
N TYR A 215 -80.82 -21.81 -38.74
CA TYR A 215 -81.64 -22.26 -39.87
C TYR A 215 -80.79 -22.46 -41.15
N MET A 216 -81.01 -23.60 -41.82
CA MET A 216 -80.48 -23.87 -43.17
C MET A 216 -81.52 -24.60 -44.04
N MET A 217 -81.43 -24.38 -45.35
CA MET A 217 -82.28 -25.02 -46.33
C MET A 217 -81.70 -26.39 -46.72
N LYS A 218 -82.40 -27.46 -46.34
CA LYS A 218 -81.98 -28.84 -46.56
C LYS A 218 -82.69 -29.45 -47.77
N LYS A 219 -81.96 -30.17 -48.64
CA LYS A 219 -82.58 -30.97 -49.70
C LYS A 219 -83.17 -32.28 -49.16
N GLY A 220 -84.37 -32.63 -49.61
CA GLY A 220 -85.00 -33.91 -49.35
C GLY A 220 -84.42 -35.03 -50.22
N HIS A 221 -84.26 -36.24 -49.64
CA HIS A 221 -83.60 -37.35 -50.33
C HIS A 221 -84.55 -38.14 -51.26
N LYS A 222 -85.77 -38.45 -50.78
CA LYS A 222 -86.79 -39.18 -51.57
C LYS A 222 -87.60 -38.26 -52.49
N ARG A 223 -87.98 -37.07 -51.99
CA ARG A 223 -88.56 -35.97 -52.78
C ARG A 223 -87.54 -34.84 -52.76
N LYS A 224 -87.05 -34.37 -53.93
CA LYS A 224 -85.95 -33.39 -54.07
C LYS A 224 -86.33 -31.94 -53.68
N ASN A 225 -87.32 -31.78 -52.80
CA ASN A 225 -87.77 -30.47 -52.33
C ASN A 225 -86.77 -29.89 -51.33
N TRP A 226 -86.64 -28.57 -51.31
CA TRP A 226 -85.85 -27.84 -50.31
C TRP A 226 -86.74 -27.44 -49.13
N THR A 227 -86.34 -27.80 -47.91
CA THR A 227 -87.08 -27.47 -46.67
C THR A 227 -86.16 -26.81 -45.66
N GLU A 228 -86.61 -25.71 -45.06
CA GLU A 228 -85.90 -25.05 -43.96
C GLU A 228 -85.97 -25.91 -42.70
N ARG A 229 -84.84 -26.02 -41.99
CA ARG A 229 -84.71 -26.75 -40.73
C ARG A 229 -83.71 -26.02 -39.85
N TRP A 230 -83.92 -26.07 -38.53
CA TRP A 230 -82.89 -25.70 -37.58
C TRP A 230 -81.84 -26.82 -37.49
N PHE A 231 -80.56 -26.47 -37.52
CA PHE A 231 -79.46 -27.42 -37.40
C PHE A 231 -78.64 -27.13 -36.13
N LEU A 232 -78.20 -28.20 -35.45
CA LEU A 232 -77.23 -28.16 -34.37
C LEU A 232 -76.01 -29.00 -34.76
N LEU A 233 -74.83 -28.38 -34.87
CA LEU A 233 -73.55 -29.07 -35.02
C LEU A 233 -72.99 -29.42 -33.63
N LYS A 234 -72.85 -30.72 -33.37
CA LYS A 234 -72.10 -31.29 -32.23
C LYS A 234 -70.85 -31.99 -32.75
N PRO A 235 -69.81 -32.27 -31.92
CA PRO A 235 -68.57 -32.90 -32.36
C PRO A 235 -68.76 -34.15 -33.23
N ASN A 236 -69.70 -35.03 -32.85
CA ASN A 236 -69.90 -36.34 -33.46
C ASN A 236 -71.08 -36.40 -34.46
N ALA A 237 -71.93 -35.37 -34.54
CA ALA A 237 -73.16 -35.41 -35.34
C ALA A 237 -73.75 -34.01 -35.60
N ILE A 238 -74.48 -33.87 -36.70
CA ILE A 238 -75.33 -32.71 -36.97
C ILE A 238 -76.80 -33.12 -36.87
N SER A 239 -77.44 -32.75 -35.77
CA SER A 239 -78.88 -32.93 -35.56
C SER A 239 -79.66 -31.87 -36.34
N TYR A 240 -80.85 -32.20 -36.86
CA TYR A 240 -81.74 -31.19 -37.45
C TYR A 240 -83.20 -31.36 -37.02
N TYR A 241 -83.88 -30.22 -36.83
CA TYR A 241 -85.18 -30.07 -36.17
C TYR A 241 -86.14 -29.25 -37.05
N VAL A 242 -87.43 -29.21 -36.70
CA VAL A 242 -88.40 -28.34 -37.40
C VAL A 242 -88.08 -26.87 -37.14
N GLY A 243 -87.97 -26.49 -35.87
CA GLY A 243 -87.64 -25.14 -35.42
C GLY A 243 -86.51 -25.13 -34.39
N GLU A 244 -86.20 -23.91 -33.96
CA GLU A 244 -85.21 -23.56 -32.91
C GLU A 244 -85.65 -23.98 -31.49
N ASP A 245 -86.94 -24.29 -31.31
CA ASP A 245 -87.52 -24.87 -30.10
C ASP A 245 -87.01 -26.28 -29.76
N LEU A 246 -86.31 -26.93 -30.69
CA LEU A 246 -85.81 -28.30 -30.63
C LEU A 246 -86.88 -29.38 -30.38
N ALA A 247 -88.17 -29.03 -30.43
CA ALA A 247 -89.26 -29.87 -29.97
C ALA A 247 -89.48 -31.12 -30.86
N GLU A 248 -89.31 -30.98 -32.17
CA GLU A 248 -89.40 -32.12 -33.11
C GLU A 248 -88.11 -32.34 -33.91
N LYS A 249 -87.33 -33.33 -33.47
CA LYS A 249 -86.12 -33.81 -34.15
C LYS A 249 -86.48 -34.59 -35.42
N LYS A 250 -85.92 -34.19 -36.56
CA LYS A 250 -86.18 -34.80 -37.89
C LYS A 250 -85.03 -35.68 -38.42
N GLY A 251 -83.94 -35.80 -37.66
CA GLY A 251 -82.86 -36.76 -37.90
C GLY A 251 -81.47 -36.23 -37.56
N ASP A 252 -80.48 -37.06 -37.84
CA ASP A 252 -79.06 -36.80 -37.60
C ASP A 252 -78.24 -37.02 -38.88
N ILE A 253 -77.12 -36.31 -38.97
CA ILE A 253 -76.01 -36.58 -39.89
C ILE A 253 -74.83 -36.97 -39.01
N LEU A 254 -74.53 -38.27 -38.89
CA LEU A 254 -73.36 -38.73 -38.15
C LEU A 254 -72.08 -38.24 -38.83
N LEU A 255 -71.18 -37.68 -38.03
CA LEU A 255 -69.84 -37.27 -38.45
C LEU A 255 -68.83 -38.34 -38.02
N ASP A 256 -67.92 -38.66 -38.93
CA ASP A 256 -66.80 -39.57 -38.71
C ASP A 256 -65.55 -38.98 -39.38
N GLY A 257 -64.38 -39.62 -39.20
CA GLY A 257 -63.12 -39.17 -39.80
C GLY A 257 -63.04 -39.29 -41.33
N ASN A 258 -63.99 -39.98 -41.97
CA ASN A 258 -64.08 -40.18 -43.42
C ASN A 258 -65.07 -39.20 -44.09
N CYS A 259 -65.95 -38.56 -43.31
CA CYS A 259 -66.82 -37.50 -43.79
C CYS A 259 -66.02 -36.40 -44.50
N CYS A 260 -66.63 -35.79 -45.53
CA CYS A 260 -66.12 -34.55 -46.09
C CYS A 260 -67.25 -33.53 -46.27
N VAL A 261 -66.89 -32.25 -46.31
CA VAL A 261 -67.80 -31.17 -46.65
C VAL A 261 -67.18 -30.29 -47.73
N GLU A 262 -67.90 -30.14 -48.83
CA GLU A 262 -67.41 -29.53 -50.07
C GLU A 262 -68.32 -28.37 -50.49
N PRO A 263 -67.77 -27.22 -50.90
CA PRO A 263 -68.56 -26.13 -51.46
C PRO A 263 -69.10 -26.54 -52.83
N LEU A 264 -70.41 -26.44 -53.02
CA LEU A 264 -71.03 -26.60 -54.34
C LEU A 264 -71.16 -25.24 -55.05
N GLN A 265 -71.25 -25.29 -56.38
CA GLN A 265 -71.71 -24.20 -57.22
C GLN A 265 -73.24 -24.04 -57.11
N ASP A 266 -73.73 -22.82 -57.35
CA ASP A 266 -75.15 -22.46 -57.29
C ASP A 266 -75.96 -23.22 -58.38
N LYS A 267 -77.04 -23.91 -57.98
CA LYS A 267 -77.85 -24.82 -58.82
C LYS A 267 -79.31 -24.84 -58.34
N GLU A 268 -80.24 -25.27 -59.19
CA GLU A 268 -81.69 -25.37 -58.85
C GLU A 268 -82.30 -24.05 -58.31
N GLY A 269 -81.78 -22.90 -58.72
CA GLY A 269 -82.19 -21.59 -58.18
C GLY A 269 -81.76 -21.32 -56.73
N LYS A 270 -81.00 -22.22 -56.11
CA LYS A 270 -80.41 -22.05 -54.77
C LYS A 270 -78.95 -21.60 -54.86
N LYS A 271 -78.63 -20.60 -54.05
CA LYS A 271 -77.29 -20.05 -53.89
C LYS A 271 -76.63 -20.57 -52.62
N CYS A 272 -75.33 -20.34 -52.49
CA CYS A 272 -74.55 -20.65 -51.29
C CYS A 272 -74.69 -22.13 -50.88
N LEU A 273 -74.64 -23.02 -51.87
CA LEU A 273 -74.77 -24.47 -51.69
C LEU A 273 -73.48 -25.10 -51.15
N PHE A 274 -73.62 -26.13 -50.33
CA PHE A 274 -72.55 -27.06 -49.96
C PHE A 274 -73.12 -28.47 -49.79
N ILE A 275 -72.23 -29.47 -49.79
CA ILE A 275 -72.60 -30.87 -49.61
C ILE A 275 -71.79 -31.50 -48.48
N ILE A 276 -72.47 -32.19 -47.57
CA ILE A 276 -71.84 -33.04 -46.56
C ILE A 276 -71.94 -34.47 -47.06
N LYS A 277 -70.81 -35.13 -47.30
CA LYS A 277 -70.74 -36.56 -47.58
C LYS A 277 -70.44 -37.26 -46.25
N SER A 278 -71.42 -38.02 -45.74
CA SER A 278 -71.24 -38.95 -44.61
C SER A 278 -71.17 -40.38 -45.16
N SER A 279 -70.53 -41.30 -44.44
CA SER A 279 -70.21 -42.65 -44.91
C SER A 279 -71.37 -43.43 -45.52
N TYR A 280 -72.62 -43.14 -45.11
CA TYR A 280 -73.82 -43.80 -45.63
C TYR A 280 -74.64 -42.95 -46.62
N LYS A 281 -74.38 -41.63 -46.71
CA LYS A 281 -75.30 -40.67 -47.36
C LYS A 281 -74.69 -39.29 -47.57
N SER A 282 -74.98 -38.69 -48.73
CA SER A 282 -74.71 -37.28 -49.00
C SER A 282 -75.93 -36.38 -48.72
N PHE A 283 -75.66 -35.16 -48.24
CA PHE A 283 -76.65 -34.16 -47.85
C PHE A 283 -76.33 -32.80 -48.49
N GLU A 284 -77.13 -32.38 -49.48
CA GLU A 284 -77.07 -31.03 -50.04
C GLU A 284 -77.77 -30.02 -49.11
N ILE A 285 -77.09 -28.91 -48.82
CA ILE A 285 -77.53 -27.83 -47.92
C ILE A 285 -77.29 -26.47 -48.59
N SER A 286 -78.22 -25.53 -48.43
CA SER A 286 -78.14 -24.14 -48.86
C SER A 286 -78.27 -23.21 -47.65
N VAL A 287 -77.48 -22.14 -47.61
CA VAL A 287 -77.47 -21.14 -46.53
C VAL A 287 -77.86 -19.77 -47.09
N SER A 288 -78.36 -18.87 -46.26
CA SER A 288 -78.80 -17.53 -46.68
C SER A 288 -77.68 -16.67 -47.30
N ASP A 289 -76.42 -16.89 -46.92
CA ASP A 289 -75.30 -16.00 -47.27
C ASP A 289 -73.96 -16.76 -47.42
N LYS A 290 -73.02 -16.15 -48.17
CA LYS A 290 -71.66 -16.62 -48.40
C LYS A 290 -70.81 -16.67 -47.13
N LYS A 291 -70.92 -15.69 -46.21
CA LYS A 291 -70.19 -15.71 -44.93
C LYS A 291 -70.64 -16.90 -44.10
N LYS A 292 -71.96 -17.04 -43.89
CA LYS A 292 -72.54 -18.19 -43.17
C LYS A 292 -72.18 -19.53 -43.83
N LYS A 293 -72.16 -19.63 -45.18
CA LYS A 293 -71.66 -20.84 -45.88
C LYS A 293 -70.23 -21.19 -45.47
N GLN A 294 -69.30 -20.23 -45.46
CA GLN A 294 -67.92 -20.52 -45.07
C GLN A 294 -67.80 -20.88 -43.59
N GLU A 295 -68.49 -20.18 -42.70
CA GLU A 295 -68.52 -20.50 -41.26
C GLU A 295 -69.02 -21.94 -41.00
N TRP A 296 -70.10 -22.36 -41.67
CA TRP A 296 -70.64 -23.72 -41.54
C TRP A 296 -69.68 -24.78 -42.11
N ILE A 297 -69.10 -24.55 -43.30
CA ILE A 297 -68.09 -25.44 -43.88
C ILE A 297 -66.90 -25.58 -42.93
N GLN A 298 -66.33 -24.46 -42.45
CA GLN A 298 -65.17 -24.44 -41.57
C GLN A 298 -65.45 -25.15 -40.23
N ALA A 299 -66.59 -24.91 -39.61
CA ALA A 299 -66.97 -25.59 -38.37
C ALA A 299 -67.09 -27.11 -38.55
N ILE A 300 -67.75 -27.56 -39.63
CA ILE A 300 -67.90 -29.00 -39.94
C ILE A 300 -66.54 -29.64 -40.28
N GLN A 301 -65.67 -28.97 -41.05
CA GLN A 301 -64.30 -29.44 -41.32
C GLN A 301 -63.47 -29.56 -40.04
N THR A 302 -63.63 -28.62 -39.11
CA THR A 302 -62.95 -28.66 -37.82
C THR A 302 -63.39 -29.88 -37.01
N CYS A 303 -64.70 -30.17 -36.94
CA CYS A 303 -65.22 -31.37 -36.28
C CYS A 303 -64.65 -32.66 -36.88
N VAL A 304 -64.71 -32.81 -38.22
CA VAL A 304 -64.17 -33.97 -38.94
C VAL A 304 -62.66 -34.16 -38.69
N ASN A 305 -61.90 -33.07 -38.65
CA ASN A 305 -60.46 -33.12 -38.39
C ASN A 305 -60.13 -33.51 -36.94
N LEU A 306 -60.95 -33.10 -35.96
CA LEU A 306 -60.82 -33.53 -34.55
C LEU A 306 -61.16 -35.01 -34.37
N LEU A 307 -62.25 -35.48 -35.00
CA LEU A 307 -62.64 -36.89 -35.03
C LEU A 307 -61.54 -37.77 -35.64
N ARG A 308 -60.93 -37.33 -36.75
CA ARG A 308 -59.79 -38.03 -37.38
C ARG A 308 -58.53 -38.08 -36.48
N GLN A 309 -58.39 -37.14 -35.54
CA GLN A 309 -57.31 -37.11 -34.55
C GLN A 309 -57.68 -37.81 -33.23
N GLY A 310 -58.91 -38.35 -33.10
CA GLY A 310 -59.39 -38.95 -31.84
C GLY A 310 -59.50 -37.97 -30.67
N ARG A 311 -59.60 -36.65 -30.93
CA ARG A 311 -59.65 -35.62 -29.89
C ARG A 311 -61.05 -35.47 -29.29
N SER A 312 -61.09 -35.02 -28.04
CA SER A 312 -62.31 -34.73 -27.29
C SER A 312 -62.95 -33.39 -27.71
N ALA A 313 -64.06 -33.04 -27.08
CA ALA A 313 -64.78 -31.79 -27.29
C ALA A 313 -63.90 -30.54 -27.05
N LEU A 314 -64.02 -29.56 -27.94
CA LEU A 314 -63.17 -28.35 -27.99
C LEU A 314 -63.17 -27.56 -26.68
N HIS A 315 -64.32 -27.43 -26.03
CA HIS A 315 -64.45 -26.61 -24.82
C HIS A 315 -63.77 -27.26 -23.62
N HIS A 316 -63.75 -28.60 -23.54
CA HIS A 316 -62.98 -29.33 -22.52
C HIS A 316 -61.46 -29.19 -22.77
N GLU A 317 -60.98 -29.34 -24.03
CA GLU A 317 -59.55 -29.12 -24.35
C GLU A 317 -59.13 -27.66 -24.08
N ALA A 318 -59.99 -26.69 -24.38
CA ALA A 318 -59.75 -25.26 -24.12
C ALA A 318 -59.73 -24.93 -22.60
N ARG A 319 -60.67 -25.47 -21.81
CA ARG A 319 -60.68 -25.34 -20.35
C ARG A 319 -59.41 -25.94 -19.74
N GLN A 320 -59.02 -27.14 -20.15
CA GLN A 320 -57.83 -27.79 -19.61
C GLN A 320 -56.57 -26.97 -19.92
N LYS A 321 -56.40 -26.49 -21.16
CA LYS A 321 -55.28 -25.60 -21.52
C LYS A 321 -55.21 -24.32 -20.69
N ARG A 322 -56.34 -23.69 -20.35
CA ARG A 322 -56.34 -22.51 -19.46
C ARG A 322 -55.82 -22.86 -18.06
N ARG A 323 -56.16 -24.04 -17.55
CA ARG A 323 -55.72 -24.52 -16.23
C ARG A 323 -54.25 -24.91 -16.23
N ASP A 324 -53.81 -25.65 -17.24
CA ASP A 324 -52.40 -26.02 -17.40
C ASP A 324 -51.51 -24.77 -17.50
N MET A 325 -51.97 -23.74 -18.22
CA MET A 325 -51.30 -22.44 -18.29
C MET A 325 -51.29 -21.70 -16.93
N ARG A 326 -52.40 -21.65 -16.19
CA ARG A 326 -52.43 -21.06 -14.84
C ARG A 326 -51.48 -21.76 -13.88
N LEU A 327 -51.50 -23.09 -13.85
CA LEU A 327 -50.62 -23.89 -12.99
C LEU A 327 -49.15 -23.69 -13.35
N LYS A 328 -48.83 -23.57 -14.65
CA LYS A 328 -47.47 -23.25 -15.11
C LYS A 328 -47.04 -21.85 -14.70
N GLN A 329 -47.91 -20.83 -14.84
CA GLN A 329 -47.63 -19.46 -14.40
C GLN A 329 -47.45 -19.37 -12.87
N GLN A 330 -48.23 -20.13 -12.08
CA GLN A 330 -48.07 -20.22 -10.63
C GLN A 330 -46.73 -20.87 -10.26
N ALA A 331 -46.35 -21.98 -10.89
CA ALA A 331 -45.05 -22.61 -10.67
C ALA A 331 -43.87 -21.69 -11.07
N GLU A 332 -43.98 -20.98 -12.20
CA GLU A 332 -42.96 -20.00 -12.64
C GLU A 332 -42.84 -18.81 -11.67
N GLN A 333 -43.95 -18.36 -11.08
CA GLN A 333 -43.96 -17.31 -10.05
C GLN A 333 -43.37 -17.82 -8.72
N GLU A 334 -43.73 -19.03 -8.28
CA GLU A 334 -43.19 -19.64 -7.05
C GLU A 334 -41.66 -19.91 -7.17
N GLU A 335 -41.18 -20.37 -8.33
CA GLU A 335 -39.76 -20.54 -8.62
C GLU A 335 -39.03 -19.18 -8.60
N LEU A 336 -39.61 -18.15 -9.21
CA LEU A 336 -39.04 -16.81 -9.23
C LEU A 336 -39.02 -16.14 -7.84
N GLU A 337 -40.05 -16.34 -7.02
CA GLU A 337 -40.07 -15.87 -5.64
C GLU A 337 -39.07 -16.60 -4.75
N LEU A 338 -38.94 -17.92 -4.88
CA LEU A 338 -37.90 -18.70 -4.20
C LEU A 338 -36.52 -18.15 -4.58
N ARG A 339 -36.28 -17.93 -5.88
CA ARG A 339 -35.03 -17.40 -6.40
C ARG A 339 -34.75 -15.96 -5.93
N MET A 340 -35.77 -15.13 -5.77
CA MET A 340 -35.63 -13.80 -5.18
C MET A 340 -35.25 -13.87 -3.70
N ARG A 341 -35.81 -14.80 -2.92
CA ARG A 341 -35.46 -15.00 -1.50
C ARG A 341 -34.04 -15.55 -1.33
N GLU A 342 -33.61 -16.46 -2.20
CA GLU A 342 -32.20 -16.91 -2.27
C GLU A 342 -31.24 -15.74 -2.56
N LEU A 343 -31.57 -14.88 -3.52
CA LEU A 343 -30.74 -13.72 -3.87
C LEU A 343 -30.74 -12.64 -2.77
N GLN A 344 -31.86 -12.43 -2.08
CA GLN A 344 -31.96 -11.54 -0.91
C GLN A 344 -31.04 -12.03 0.23
N THR A 345 -31.21 -13.28 0.67
CA THR A 345 -30.41 -13.85 1.77
C THR A 345 -28.92 -13.93 1.43
N ALA A 346 -28.54 -14.25 0.18
CA ALA A 346 -27.15 -14.21 -0.27
C ALA A 346 -26.58 -12.77 -0.29
N ASN A 347 -27.39 -11.77 -0.64
CA ASN A 347 -26.97 -10.37 -0.63
C ASN A 347 -26.85 -9.81 0.81
N GLU A 348 -27.76 -10.17 1.71
CA GLU A 348 -27.71 -9.83 3.13
C GLU A 348 -26.47 -10.44 3.81
N ALA A 349 -26.18 -11.73 3.58
CA ALA A 349 -24.97 -12.38 4.06
C ALA A 349 -23.70 -11.68 3.56
N LYS A 350 -23.65 -11.33 2.27
CA LYS A 350 -22.54 -10.58 1.68
C LYS A 350 -22.40 -9.15 2.24
N GLN A 351 -23.50 -8.48 2.59
CA GLN A 351 -23.46 -7.19 3.27
C GLN A 351 -22.89 -7.33 4.69
N GLN A 352 -23.27 -8.38 5.43
CA GLN A 352 -22.70 -8.69 6.75
C GLN A 352 -21.21 -9.02 6.66
N GLU A 353 -20.76 -9.78 5.66
CA GLU A 353 -19.33 -10.03 5.41
C GLU A 353 -18.55 -8.72 5.15
N LEU A 354 -19.10 -7.82 4.35
CA LEU A 354 -18.48 -6.52 4.05
C LEU A 354 -18.46 -5.59 5.27
N GLU A 355 -19.49 -5.61 6.11
CA GLU A 355 -19.52 -4.83 7.35
C GLU A 355 -18.54 -5.38 8.39
N ASN A 356 -18.47 -6.71 8.57
CA ASN A 356 -17.48 -7.37 9.40
C ASN A 356 -16.05 -7.08 8.93
N MET A 357 -15.80 -7.11 7.61
CA MET A 357 -14.49 -6.78 7.02
C MET A 357 -14.14 -5.30 7.23
N ARG A 358 -15.10 -4.38 7.03
CA ARG A 358 -14.90 -2.95 7.31
C ARG A 358 -14.55 -2.73 8.78
N LYS A 359 -15.28 -3.36 9.70
CA LYS A 359 -15.01 -3.24 11.14
C LYS A 359 -13.64 -3.80 11.51
N ALA A 360 -13.26 -4.96 10.97
CA ALA A 360 -11.93 -5.53 11.21
C ALA A 360 -10.79 -4.62 10.69
N LEU A 361 -11.00 -3.88 9.60
CA LEU A 361 -10.05 -2.87 9.11
C LEU A 361 -9.98 -1.64 10.03
N GLU A 362 -11.11 -1.22 10.62
CA GLU A 362 -11.20 -0.09 11.56
C GLU A 362 -10.58 -0.43 12.94
N ASP A 363 -10.84 -1.64 13.45
CA ASP A 363 -10.22 -2.21 14.64
C ASP A 363 -8.69 -2.41 14.44
N ALA A 364 -8.26 -2.83 13.24
CA ALA A 364 -6.83 -2.94 12.92
C ALA A 364 -6.14 -1.56 12.77
N ALA A 365 -6.80 -0.58 12.14
CA ALA A 365 -6.25 0.77 11.98
C ALA A 365 -6.12 1.51 13.32
N SER A 366 -7.11 1.38 14.20
CA SER A 366 -7.04 1.93 15.56
C SER A 366 -5.95 1.26 16.40
N SER A 367 -5.82 -0.07 16.32
CA SER A 367 -4.73 -0.82 16.97
C SER A 367 -3.34 -0.38 16.48
N ALA A 368 -3.16 -0.17 15.17
CA ALA A 368 -1.91 0.31 14.59
C ALA A 368 -1.58 1.74 15.04
N ALA A 369 -2.58 2.63 15.08
CA ALA A 369 -2.41 4.00 15.57
C ALA A 369 -2.11 4.06 17.08
N GLU A 370 -2.64 3.14 17.89
CA GLU A 370 -2.21 2.97 19.27
C GLU A 370 -0.77 2.49 19.38
N GLU A 371 -0.34 1.52 18.57
CA GLU A 371 1.04 1.03 18.62
C GLU A 371 2.03 2.12 18.18
N GLU A 372 1.71 2.88 17.14
CA GLU A 372 2.51 4.04 16.70
C GLU A 372 2.61 5.11 17.81
N ARG A 373 1.49 5.42 18.50
CA ARG A 373 1.52 6.32 19.68
C ARG A 373 2.42 5.80 20.79
N ARG A 374 2.39 4.50 21.11
CA ARG A 374 3.26 3.88 22.12
C ARG A 374 4.74 3.91 21.70
N ARG A 375 5.04 3.69 20.42
CA ARG A 375 6.39 3.83 19.85
C ARG A 375 6.90 5.28 19.94
N LEU A 376 6.06 6.27 19.60
CA LEU A 376 6.41 7.68 19.73
C LEU A 376 6.57 8.12 21.20
N GLN A 377 5.73 7.64 22.12
CA GLN A 377 5.87 7.89 23.56
C GLN A 377 7.21 7.35 24.10
N THR A 378 7.53 6.07 23.83
CA THR A 378 8.80 5.47 24.27
C THR A 378 10.03 6.15 23.65
N GLN A 379 9.95 6.59 22.38
CA GLN A 379 11.01 7.40 21.77
C GLN A 379 11.17 8.77 22.44
N THR A 380 10.06 9.42 22.80
CA THR A 380 10.05 10.73 23.48
C THR A 380 10.61 10.61 24.90
N GLU A 381 10.18 9.61 25.67
CA GLU A 381 10.74 9.32 27.00
C GLU A 381 12.25 9.07 26.95
N LEU A 382 12.75 8.35 25.94
CA LEU A 382 14.19 8.13 25.77
C LEU A 382 14.92 9.46 25.47
N GLN A 383 14.37 10.31 24.60
CA GLN A 383 14.94 11.64 24.34
C GLN A 383 14.96 12.52 25.60
N ASP A 384 13.90 12.50 26.41
CA ASP A 384 13.83 13.30 27.64
C ASP A 384 14.76 12.77 28.73
N ARG A 385 14.95 11.44 28.85
CA ARG A 385 16.01 10.85 29.69
C ARG A 385 17.40 11.33 29.24
N TYR A 386 17.70 11.27 27.94
CA TYR A 386 18.98 11.78 27.41
C TYR A 386 19.18 13.29 27.64
N LYS A 387 18.12 14.11 27.60
CA LYS A 387 18.21 15.54 27.98
C LYS A 387 18.59 15.70 29.46
N VAL A 388 17.90 15.00 30.35
CA VAL A 388 18.14 15.05 31.81
C VAL A 388 19.54 14.55 32.16
N ASP A 389 20.03 13.49 31.52
CA ASP A 389 21.38 12.99 31.74
C ASP A 389 22.45 13.92 31.16
N LEU A 390 22.23 14.54 30.00
CA LEU A 390 23.10 15.60 29.47
C LEU A 390 23.12 16.86 30.36
N GLU A 391 22.01 17.20 31.01
CA GLU A 391 21.94 18.29 32.00
C GLU A 391 22.71 17.93 33.28
N ARG A 392 22.61 16.68 33.75
CA ARG A 392 23.44 16.16 34.86
C ARG A 392 24.94 16.21 34.52
N GLU A 393 25.34 15.78 33.32
CA GLU A 393 26.74 15.87 32.87
C GLU A 393 27.22 17.33 32.81
N LYS A 394 26.41 18.27 32.33
CA LYS A 394 26.74 19.71 32.36
C LYS A 394 26.94 20.23 33.79
N MET A 395 26.05 19.88 34.73
CA MET A 395 26.17 20.29 36.14
C MET A 395 27.43 19.72 36.80
N VAL A 396 27.73 18.42 36.57
CA VAL A 396 28.96 17.78 37.07
C VAL A 396 30.20 18.41 36.44
N ARG A 397 30.16 18.74 35.15
CA ARG A 397 31.24 19.43 34.46
C ARG A 397 31.47 20.84 35.00
N GLN A 398 30.41 21.61 35.28
CA GLN A 398 30.53 22.94 35.90
C GLN A 398 31.16 22.85 37.30
N GLN A 399 30.73 21.90 38.13
CA GLN A 399 31.34 21.64 39.45
C GLN A 399 32.82 21.22 39.34
N MET A 400 33.19 20.49 38.28
CA MET A 400 34.58 20.12 38.00
C MET A 400 35.40 21.32 37.53
N GLU A 401 34.84 22.17 36.67
CA GLU A 401 35.47 23.41 36.19
C GLU A 401 35.66 24.42 37.35
N GLU A 402 34.71 24.52 38.29
CA GLU A 402 34.86 25.27 39.54
C GLU A 402 35.97 24.72 40.44
N GLN A 403 36.05 23.39 40.64
CA GLN A 403 37.13 22.77 41.42
C GLN A 403 38.52 22.92 40.76
N VAL A 404 38.58 22.94 39.42
CA VAL A 404 39.81 23.21 38.68
C VAL A 404 40.22 24.67 38.82
N ALA A 405 39.27 25.62 38.76
CA ALA A 405 39.53 27.05 38.98
C ALA A 405 40.03 27.34 40.42
N GLN A 406 39.45 26.68 41.42
CA GLN A 406 39.96 26.75 42.80
C GLN A 406 41.42 26.29 42.87
N LYS A 407 41.72 25.10 42.35
CA LYS A 407 43.08 24.54 42.31
C LYS A 407 44.07 25.37 41.48
N SER A 408 43.64 26.06 40.42
CA SER A 408 44.53 26.97 39.69
C SER A 408 44.84 28.23 40.51
N THR A 409 43.88 28.80 41.24
CA THR A 409 44.17 29.95 42.14
C THR A 409 45.05 29.55 43.34
N GLU A 410 44.95 28.32 43.84
CA GLU A 410 45.91 27.77 44.80
C GLU A 410 47.31 27.65 44.18
N LEU A 411 47.41 27.11 42.97
CA LEU A 411 48.68 26.95 42.25
C LEU A 411 49.35 28.30 41.93
N GLU A 412 48.58 29.33 41.58
CA GLU A 412 49.08 30.69 41.38
C GLU A 412 49.69 31.26 42.66
N GLN A 413 49.07 31.05 43.83
CA GLN A 413 49.63 31.44 45.13
C GLN A 413 50.91 30.65 45.48
N TYR A 414 51.01 29.37 45.12
CA TYR A 414 52.25 28.61 45.27
C TYR A 414 53.36 29.14 44.35
N LEU A 415 53.05 29.42 43.08
CA LEU A 415 54.01 29.97 42.12
C LEU A 415 54.49 31.37 42.51
N GLN A 416 53.64 32.20 43.10
CA GLN A 416 54.05 33.51 43.61
C GLN A 416 55.04 33.39 44.77
N ARG A 417 54.80 32.49 45.74
CA ARG A 417 55.76 32.21 46.83
C ARG A 417 57.10 31.65 46.32
N VAL A 418 57.08 30.88 45.23
CA VAL A 418 58.32 30.41 44.59
C VAL A 418 59.11 31.58 44.01
N ARG A 419 58.46 32.50 43.29
CA ARG A 419 59.12 33.73 42.80
C ARG A 419 59.67 34.61 43.92
N GLU A 420 58.92 34.80 44.99
CA GLU A 420 59.36 35.56 46.17
C GLU A 420 60.63 34.93 46.81
N MET A 421 60.78 33.60 46.74
CA MET A 421 62.01 32.90 47.14
C MET A 421 63.13 33.02 46.10
N GLU A 422 62.83 32.91 44.80
CA GLU A 422 63.78 33.06 43.69
C GLU A 422 64.39 34.48 43.67
N ASP A 423 63.58 35.52 43.87
CA ASP A 423 64.02 36.91 43.99
C ASP A 423 64.98 37.11 45.18
N MET A 424 64.71 36.47 46.33
CA MET A 424 65.63 36.48 47.47
C MET A 424 66.93 35.72 47.20
N TYR A 425 66.89 34.62 46.45
CA TYR A 425 68.12 33.93 46.03
C TYR A 425 68.94 34.77 45.06
N SER A 426 68.32 35.47 44.10
CA SER A 426 69.01 36.40 43.20
C SER A 426 69.69 37.52 43.98
N GLN A 427 68.99 38.14 44.95
CA GLN A 427 69.57 39.20 45.80
C GLN A 427 70.77 38.72 46.64
N LEU A 428 70.75 37.45 47.07
CA LEU A 428 71.89 36.83 47.77
C LEU A 428 73.06 36.50 46.82
N GLU A 429 72.78 36.16 45.57
CA GLU A 429 73.81 35.91 44.55
C GLU A 429 74.46 37.22 44.06
N ASP A 430 73.67 38.28 43.82
CA ASP A 430 74.16 39.63 43.53
C ASP A 430 75.08 40.16 44.65
N ALA A 431 74.66 40.04 45.92
CA ALA A 431 75.47 40.44 47.07
C ALA A 431 76.77 39.63 47.22
N LEU A 432 76.75 38.35 46.81
CA LEU A 432 77.96 37.50 46.76
C LEU A 432 78.89 37.92 45.62
N GLU A 433 78.36 38.35 44.48
CA GLU A 433 79.14 38.93 43.38
C GLU A 433 79.78 40.26 43.77
N GLU A 434 79.09 41.11 44.55
CA GLU A 434 79.66 42.37 45.06
C GLU A 434 80.83 42.12 46.03
N GLU A 435 80.75 41.13 46.95
CA GLU A 435 81.89 40.73 47.80
C GLU A 435 83.08 40.26 46.95
N ARG A 436 82.82 39.40 45.95
CA ARG A 436 83.85 38.89 45.04
C ARG A 436 84.54 40.01 44.25
N ARG A 437 83.78 41.00 43.77
CA ARG A 437 84.32 42.17 43.03
C ARG A 437 85.17 43.04 43.96
N ALA A 438 84.66 43.44 45.12
CA ALA A 438 85.42 44.22 46.10
C ALA A 438 86.73 43.53 46.53
N ARG A 439 86.72 42.20 46.66
CA ARG A 439 87.89 41.38 46.99
C ARG A 439 88.90 41.29 45.84
N GLN A 440 88.45 41.26 44.59
CA GLN A 440 89.31 41.35 43.41
C GLN A 440 89.94 42.75 43.27
N ASP A 441 89.21 43.81 43.59
CA ASP A 441 89.73 45.18 43.62
C ASP A 441 90.79 45.35 44.73
N GLU A 442 90.57 44.78 45.93
CA GLU A 442 91.61 44.71 46.97
C GLU A 442 92.87 43.98 46.49
N GLU A 443 92.74 42.84 45.80
CA GLU A 443 93.89 42.15 45.21
C GLU A 443 94.59 42.98 44.13
N ALA A 444 93.84 43.69 43.29
CA ALA A 444 94.39 44.57 42.26
C ALA A 444 95.21 45.72 42.88
N VAL A 445 94.70 46.36 43.92
CA VAL A 445 95.41 47.40 44.69
C VAL A 445 96.71 46.85 45.31
N ARG A 446 96.67 45.65 45.90
CA ARG A 446 97.87 45.00 46.46
C ARG A 446 98.91 44.65 45.38
N ARG A 447 98.49 44.23 44.18
CA ARG A 447 99.38 43.97 43.04
C ARG A 447 100.04 45.26 42.52
N LEU A 448 99.28 46.35 42.40
CA LEU A 448 99.81 47.67 42.03
C LEU A 448 100.81 48.19 43.08
N GLN A 449 100.54 47.99 44.36
CA GLN A 449 101.46 48.34 45.45
C GLN A 449 102.75 47.51 45.39
N ALA A 450 102.66 46.21 45.08
CA ALA A 450 103.85 45.37 44.89
C ALA A 450 104.70 45.82 43.68
N GLN A 451 104.08 46.17 42.55
CA GLN A 451 104.78 46.69 41.36
C GLN A 451 105.51 48.01 41.66
N LEU A 452 104.88 48.93 42.40
CA LEU A 452 105.53 50.18 42.83
C LEU A 452 106.75 49.93 43.73
N LEU A 453 106.67 48.96 44.65
CA LEU A 453 107.79 48.56 45.50
C LEU A 453 108.93 47.89 44.72
N GLU A 454 108.58 47.11 43.68
CA GLU A 454 109.55 46.46 42.79
C GLU A 454 110.25 47.48 41.87
N GLU A 455 109.52 48.48 41.37
CA GLU A 455 110.08 49.64 40.68
C GLU A 455 111.00 50.48 41.59
N GLU A 456 110.62 50.71 42.85
CA GLU A 456 111.49 51.39 43.82
C GLU A 456 112.77 50.58 44.11
N ALA A 457 112.65 49.27 44.24
CA ALA A 457 113.80 48.39 44.45
C ALA A 457 114.75 48.42 43.24
N ALA A 458 114.22 48.35 42.01
CA ALA A 458 115.00 48.46 40.79
C ALA A 458 115.75 49.81 40.71
N LYS A 459 115.06 50.93 40.98
CA LYS A 459 115.67 52.28 41.00
C LYS A 459 116.77 52.40 42.08
N ARG A 460 116.61 51.76 43.24
CA ARG A 460 117.67 51.69 44.26
C ARG A 460 118.89 50.90 43.79
N VAL A 461 118.70 49.75 43.14
CA VAL A 461 119.79 48.94 42.57
C VAL A 461 120.53 49.69 41.46
N GLU A 462 119.83 50.45 40.60
CA GLU A 462 120.48 51.31 39.61
C GLU A 462 121.34 52.41 40.24
N LEU A 463 120.82 53.08 41.29
CA LEU A 463 121.56 54.10 42.04
C LEU A 463 122.79 53.51 42.76
N GLU A 464 122.67 52.33 43.37
CA GLU A 464 123.81 51.60 43.95
C GLU A 464 124.86 51.24 42.90
N GLN A 465 124.46 50.78 41.71
CA GLN A 465 125.39 50.51 40.61
C GLN A 465 126.08 51.79 40.09
N ILE A 466 125.40 52.93 40.07
CA ILE A 466 125.99 54.22 39.70
C ILE A 466 127.01 54.66 40.77
N HIS A 467 126.66 54.55 42.05
CA HIS A 467 127.58 54.83 43.17
C HIS A 467 128.82 53.92 43.13
N LEU A 468 128.66 52.62 42.87
CA LEU A 468 129.78 51.67 42.72
C LEU A 468 130.66 51.96 41.51
N LYS A 469 130.11 52.50 40.41
CA LYS A 469 130.89 53.00 39.26
C LYS A 469 131.67 54.27 39.62
N GLN A 470 131.06 55.21 40.35
CA GLN A 470 131.72 56.42 40.83
C GLN A 470 132.88 56.10 41.80
N GLN A 471 132.69 55.19 42.75
CA GLN A 471 133.77 54.75 43.65
C GLN A 471 134.95 54.12 42.90
N ARG A 472 134.69 53.32 41.85
CA ARG A 472 135.78 52.75 41.02
C ARG A 472 136.55 53.85 40.29
N ALA A 473 135.86 54.78 39.62
CA ALA A 473 136.51 55.89 38.92
C ALA A 473 137.34 56.79 39.86
N ILE A 474 136.89 56.97 41.11
CA ILE A 474 137.69 57.64 42.15
C ILE A 474 138.94 56.82 42.48
N SER A 475 138.82 55.51 42.73
CA SER A 475 139.99 54.66 43.03
C SER A 475 140.98 54.54 41.86
N GLU A 476 140.49 54.58 40.62
CA GLU A 476 141.30 54.54 39.40
C GLU A 476 142.08 55.86 39.22
N THR A 477 141.43 57.01 39.41
CA THR A 477 142.09 58.33 39.35
C THR A 477 143.03 58.58 40.55
N GLU A 478 142.75 58.03 41.74
CA GLU A 478 143.70 58.01 42.85
C GLU A 478 144.92 57.12 42.58
N ALA A 479 144.75 55.99 41.88
CA ALA A 479 145.86 55.13 41.47
C ALA A 479 146.76 55.80 40.42
N GLU A 480 146.17 56.38 39.36
CA GLU A 480 146.92 57.17 38.36
C GLU A 480 147.71 58.30 39.02
N LYS A 481 147.10 59.02 39.97
CA LYS A 481 147.78 60.07 40.74
C LYS A 481 148.98 59.53 41.53
N GLN A 482 148.86 58.36 42.16
CA GLN A 482 149.99 57.74 42.87
C GLN A 482 151.12 57.28 41.94
N GLU A 483 150.82 56.85 40.71
CA GLU A 483 151.85 56.54 39.71
C GLU A 483 152.54 57.82 39.20
N LEU A 484 151.78 58.89 38.95
CA LEU A 484 152.33 60.20 38.60
C LEU A 484 153.18 60.82 39.72
N GLU A 485 152.81 60.64 41.00
CA GLU A 485 153.65 61.05 42.13
C GLU A 485 154.93 60.21 42.25
N LYS A 486 154.88 58.89 41.99
CA LYS A 486 156.09 58.04 41.91
C LYS A 486 157.00 58.47 40.76
N GLU A 487 156.45 58.76 39.58
CA GLU A 487 157.22 59.32 38.46
C GLU A 487 157.85 60.67 38.83
N ARG A 488 157.10 61.56 39.49
CA ARG A 488 157.60 62.86 39.93
C ARG A 488 158.78 62.68 40.87
N LEU A 489 158.64 61.86 41.91
CA LEU A 489 159.69 61.56 42.88
C LEU A 489 160.93 60.92 42.23
N ALA A 490 160.73 60.01 41.27
CA ALA A 490 161.83 59.44 40.49
C ALA A 490 162.59 60.52 39.70
N LYS A 491 161.87 61.36 38.95
CA LYS A 491 162.44 62.49 38.18
C LYS A 491 163.13 63.52 39.07
N GLU A 492 162.57 63.80 40.24
CA GLU A 492 163.08 64.76 41.24
C GLU A 492 164.35 64.22 41.94
N SER A 493 164.41 62.91 42.23
CA SER A 493 165.63 62.25 42.73
C SER A 493 166.75 62.21 41.69
N ALA A 494 166.42 61.96 40.42
CA ALA A 494 167.38 61.99 39.31
C ALA A 494 167.91 63.42 39.07
N LEU A 495 167.07 64.43 39.23
CA LEU A 495 167.46 65.84 39.14
C LEU A 495 168.37 66.25 40.31
N GLN A 496 168.10 65.80 41.54
CA GLN A 496 169.02 65.99 42.68
C GLN A 496 170.37 65.27 42.48
N ALA A 497 170.37 64.07 41.90
CA ALA A 497 171.60 63.35 41.56
C ALA A 497 172.43 64.11 40.51
N ALA A 498 171.79 64.62 39.47
CA ALA A 498 172.43 65.46 38.45
C ALA A 498 172.96 66.78 39.02
N MET A 499 172.23 67.43 39.93
CA MET A 499 172.70 68.63 40.64
C MET A 499 173.94 68.35 41.49
N LYS A 500 173.99 67.22 42.22
CA LYS A 500 175.19 66.82 42.97
C LYS A 500 176.39 66.53 42.08
N GLN A 501 176.19 65.92 40.91
CA GLN A 501 177.26 65.74 39.92
C GLN A 501 177.74 67.09 39.38
N LEU A 502 176.85 68.06 39.15
CA LEU A 502 177.22 69.41 38.74
C LEU A 502 178.02 70.12 39.83
N GLU A 503 177.59 70.05 41.08
CA GLU A 503 178.25 70.65 42.25
C GLU A 503 179.64 70.03 42.49
N GLN A 504 179.79 68.71 42.33
CA GLN A 504 181.11 68.05 42.35
C GLN A 504 181.99 68.55 41.20
N LEU A 505 181.48 68.66 39.97
CA LEU A 505 182.26 69.17 38.83
C LEU A 505 182.63 70.66 38.99
N GLU A 506 181.81 71.47 39.66
CA GLU A 506 182.15 72.85 39.99
C GLU A 506 183.21 72.95 41.10
N GLN A 507 183.14 72.09 42.13
CA GLN A 507 184.17 71.99 43.17
C GLN A 507 185.49 71.44 42.60
N GLU A 508 185.45 70.43 41.74
CA GLU A 508 186.62 69.92 41.02
C GLU A 508 187.21 70.98 40.09
N ARG A 509 186.38 71.79 39.42
CA ARG A 509 186.83 72.92 38.58
C ARG A 509 187.43 74.06 39.41
N GLN A 510 186.85 74.41 40.55
CA GLN A 510 187.42 75.42 41.46
C GLN A 510 188.74 74.91 42.05
N GLY A 511 188.78 73.67 42.54
CA GLY A 511 189.99 73.01 43.01
C GLY A 511 191.07 72.89 41.92
N ALA A 512 190.68 72.63 40.67
CA ALA A 512 191.61 72.64 39.53
C ALA A 512 192.14 74.06 39.22
N LEU A 513 191.32 75.10 39.34
CA LEU A 513 191.75 76.50 39.20
C LEU A 513 192.68 76.94 40.33
N GLU A 514 192.37 76.58 41.58
CA GLU A 514 193.26 76.81 42.73
C GLU A 514 194.55 76.02 42.62
N GLN A 515 194.50 74.76 42.18
CA GLN A 515 195.69 73.97 41.87
C GLN A 515 196.48 74.60 40.73
N TYR A 516 195.85 75.16 39.70
CA TYR A 516 196.55 75.86 38.61
C TYR A 516 197.24 77.13 39.11
N GLN A 517 196.58 77.94 39.95
CA GLN A 517 197.20 79.09 40.61
C GLN A 517 198.32 78.68 41.60
N THR A 518 198.14 77.56 42.29
CA THR A 518 199.15 76.99 43.20
C THR A 518 200.32 76.38 42.43
N VAL A 519 200.11 75.86 41.22
CA VAL A 519 201.15 75.42 40.29
C VAL A 519 201.84 76.61 39.63
N ILE A 520 201.15 77.72 39.37
CA ILE A 520 201.80 78.99 38.98
C ILE A 520 202.74 79.46 40.11
N LYS A 521 202.27 79.51 41.36
CA LYS A 521 203.13 79.82 42.52
C LYS A 521 204.27 78.79 42.68
N LYS A 522 203.97 77.50 42.57
CA LYS A 522 204.97 76.44 42.68
C LYS A 522 205.89 76.34 41.47
N LEU A 523 205.61 76.94 40.31
CA LEU A 523 206.61 77.11 39.25
C LEU A 523 207.51 78.31 39.54
N THR A 524 207.02 79.34 40.24
CA THR A 524 207.87 80.41 40.78
C THR A 524 208.69 79.97 42.01
N ASP A 525 208.30 78.89 42.70
CA ASP A 525 209.06 78.28 43.82
C ASP A 525 209.92 77.05 43.43
N ALA A 526 209.49 76.25 42.44
CA ALA A 526 210.11 74.98 42.02
C ALA A 526 211.05 75.12 40.81
N THR A 527 211.52 76.33 40.60
CA THR A 527 212.93 76.68 40.38
C THR A 527 213.89 75.97 41.41
N ASN A 528 213.75 74.63 41.65
CA ASN A 528 214.15 73.86 42.88
C ASN A 528 214.33 72.28 42.71
N ASN A 529 214.07 71.43 43.74
CA ASN A 529 214.58 70.03 43.91
C ASN A 529 213.57 68.94 44.45
N THR A 530 213.97 67.64 44.56
CA THR A 530 213.11 66.41 44.79
C THR A 530 213.84 65.17 45.44
N LYS A 531 213.13 64.04 45.79
CA LYS A 531 213.50 62.54 45.75
C LYS A 531 212.91 61.64 46.91
N THR A 532 212.71 60.30 46.73
CA THR A 532 212.20 59.26 47.73
C THR A 532 212.36 57.78 47.21
N TRP A 533 212.24 56.70 48.04
CA TRP A 533 212.57 55.26 47.66
C TRP A 533 211.97 54.05 48.49
N LYS A 534 211.61 52.92 47.80
CA LYS A 534 211.80 51.43 48.11
C LYS A 534 210.85 50.54 49.02
N HIS A 535 210.83 49.20 48.72
CA HIS A 535 210.30 47.97 49.45
C HIS A 535 208.76 47.69 49.45
N LYS A 536 208.15 46.50 49.78
CA LYS A 536 208.49 45.25 50.56
C LYS A 536 208.26 43.88 49.81
N VAL A 537 207.39 42.95 50.30
CA VAL A 537 207.13 41.51 49.87
C VAL A 537 205.56 41.12 50.00
N ALA A 538 204.67 41.05 48.89
CA ALA A 538 203.10 40.85 48.72
C ALA A 538 202.33 40.54 47.27
N GLU A 539 200.92 40.43 47.09
CA GLU A 539 199.95 39.79 46.00
C GLU A 539 198.57 40.55 45.43
N HIS A 540 197.42 40.25 44.63
CA HIS A 540 196.60 39.21 43.74
C HIS A 540 195.25 39.69 42.83
N GLU A 541 194.31 38.86 42.14
CA GLU A 541 193.23 39.12 40.97
C GLU A 541 191.72 38.39 40.92
N GLY A 542 190.60 38.30 40.01
CA GLY A 542 189.82 38.79 38.70
C GLY A 542 188.48 38.00 38.05
N MET A 543 187.43 38.48 37.21
CA MET A 543 186.14 37.78 36.55
C MET A 543 185.13 38.39 35.35
N LEU A 544 184.06 37.72 34.67
CA LEU A 544 183.02 38.18 33.51
C LEU A 544 181.65 37.37 32.98
N ARG A 545 180.55 37.88 32.19
CA ARG A 545 179.16 37.28 31.61
C ARG A 545 178.26 38.11 30.45
N LEU A 546 177.02 37.97 29.70
CA LEU A 546 175.86 37.05 29.06
C LEU A 546 174.67 37.69 28.03
N ILE A 547 173.56 37.04 27.37
CA ILE A 547 172.55 37.45 26.15
C ILE A 547 171.02 36.76 25.91
N GLN A 548 169.87 36.78 25.00
CA GLN A 548 169.08 37.28 23.66
C GLN A 548 167.41 37.04 23.38
N PRO A 549 166.58 37.47 22.26
CA PRO A 549 165.00 37.45 21.96
C PRO A 549 164.15 37.33 20.47
N GLY A 550 162.72 37.33 20.23
CA GLY A 550 161.84 37.44 18.87
C GLY A 550 160.16 37.22 18.62
N SER A 551 159.37 37.53 17.45
CA SER A 551 157.78 37.37 17.11
C SER A 551 156.99 37.55 15.61
N LYS A 552 155.58 37.38 15.28
CA LYS A 552 154.64 37.64 13.95
C LYS A 552 152.96 37.37 13.76
N GLY A 553 152.11 37.67 12.62
CA GLY A 553 150.53 37.41 12.29
C GLY A 553 149.65 37.82 10.89
N ARG A 554 148.26 37.52 10.56
CA ARG A 554 147.31 37.80 9.25
C ARG A 554 145.63 37.59 9.10
N GLN A 555 144.78 37.88 7.96
CA GLN A 555 143.17 37.85 7.70
C GLN A 555 142.31 37.99 6.24
N ILE A 556 140.91 37.75 5.95
CA ILE A 556 139.94 38.02 4.66
C ILE A 556 138.26 37.69 4.52
N ILE A 557 137.30 38.14 3.54
CA ILE A 557 135.72 37.81 3.26
C ILE A 557 134.77 38.32 1.94
N THR A 558 133.46 37.87 1.50
CA THR A 558 132.42 38.33 0.33
C THR A 558 130.79 37.89 0.17
N ASN A 559 129.80 38.35 -0.79
CA ASN A 559 128.23 38.03 -1.02
C ASN A 559 127.19 38.55 -2.28
N TRP A 560 125.89 38.04 -2.68
CA TRP A 560 124.77 38.57 -3.75
C TRP A 560 123.22 37.96 -4.03
N GLY A 561 122.17 38.48 -4.90
CA GLY A 561 120.73 37.89 -5.38
C GLY A 561 119.48 38.64 -6.25
N PRO A 562 118.28 38.06 -6.82
CA PRO A 562 117.15 38.61 -7.81
C PRO A 562 115.50 38.34 -7.85
N ALA A 563 114.61 39.25 -8.42
CA ALA A 563 113.21 39.24 -9.15
C ALA A 563 111.70 38.93 -8.61
N ALA A 564 110.63 39.75 -8.94
CA ALA A 564 109.13 39.52 -8.76
C ALA A 564 108.11 40.51 -9.51
N PHE A 565 106.75 40.29 -9.59
CA PHE A 565 105.71 41.08 -10.40
C PHE A 565 104.23 41.14 -9.84
N SER A 566 103.27 41.83 -10.52
CA SER A 566 101.85 42.08 -10.07
C SER A 566 100.68 41.66 -11.03
N ASP A 567 99.42 41.59 -10.56
CA ASP A 567 98.23 41.08 -11.31
C ASP A 567 97.85 41.86 -12.58
N GLY A 568 97.94 43.19 -12.56
CA GLY A 568 97.69 44.01 -13.74
C GLY A 568 98.73 43.77 -14.83
N GLU A 569 100.00 43.58 -14.43
CA GLU A 569 101.06 43.14 -15.33
C GLU A 569 100.89 41.68 -15.77
N LEU A 570 100.29 40.82 -14.93
CA LEU A 570 100.02 39.42 -15.25
C LEU A 570 99.05 39.33 -16.43
N SER A 571 97.92 40.02 -16.36
CA SER A 571 96.94 40.09 -17.46
C SER A 571 97.54 40.71 -18.73
N LEU A 572 98.42 41.71 -18.59
CA LEU A 572 99.11 42.33 -19.72
C LEU A 572 100.17 41.39 -20.34
N ARG A 573 100.86 40.61 -19.52
CA ARG A 573 101.84 39.60 -19.93
C ARG A 573 101.19 38.37 -20.54
N GLU A 574 100.03 37.91 -20.06
CA GLU A 574 99.26 36.84 -20.73
C GLU A 574 98.91 37.24 -22.16
N LYS A 575 98.37 38.46 -22.35
CA LYS A 575 98.11 38.99 -23.70
C LYS A 575 99.37 39.03 -24.56
N LYS A 576 100.45 39.62 -24.03
CA LYS A 576 101.72 39.77 -24.76
C LYS A 576 102.42 38.43 -25.06
N TRP A 577 102.20 37.42 -24.21
CA TRP A 577 102.68 36.05 -24.40
C TRP A 577 101.87 35.31 -25.48
N GLN A 578 100.54 35.49 -25.51
CA GLN A 578 99.71 34.97 -26.61
C GLN A 578 100.03 35.63 -27.96
N GLU A 579 100.34 36.94 -27.96
CA GLU A 579 100.80 37.65 -29.16
C GLU A 579 102.15 37.09 -29.68
N LEU A 580 103.16 36.95 -28.82
CA LEU A 580 104.47 36.40 -29.21
C LEU A 580 104.39 34.93 -29.66
N LYS A 581 103.64 34.09 -28.95
CA LYS A 581 103.46 32.66 -29.25
C LYS A 581 102.84 32.40 -30.63
N ASN A 582 102.09 33.37 -31.15
CA ASN A 582 101.51 33.31 -32.50
C ASN A 582 102.43 33.89 -33.59
N GLN A 583 103.46 34.68 -33.23
CA GLN A 583 104.45 35.19 -34.19
C GLN A 583 105.63 34.23 -34.41
N GLU A 584 106.08 33.51 -33.37
CA GLU A 584 107.19 32.54 -33.50
C GLU A 584 106.88 31.29 -34.37
N ASN A 585 105.66 31.17 -34.90
CA ASN A 585 105.23 30.05 -35.75
C ASN A 585 105.11 30.39 -37.25
N GLN A 586 105.52 31.58 -37.72
CA GLN A 586 105.35 31.97 -39.14
C GLN A 586 106.57 32.61 -39.85
N ALA A 587 107.76 32.63 -39.24
CA ALA A 587 109.04 32.74 -39.97
C ALA A 587 110.20 32.26 -39.08
N GLN A 588 111.17 31.42 -39.48
CA GLN A 588 111.42 30.69 -40.74
C GLN A 588 111.38 31.49 -42.05
#